data_AF-A0A8J8D4X6-F1
#
_entry.id   AF-A0A8J8D4X6-F1
#
_cell.length_a   1.000
_cell.length_b   1.000
_cell.length_c   1.000
_cell.angle_alpha   90.00
_cell.angle_beta   90.00
_cell.angle_gamma   90.00
#
_symmetry.space_group_name_H-M   'P 1'
#
loop_
_entity.id
_entity.type
_entity.pdbx_description
1 polymer ?
#
loop_
_entity_poly.entity_id
_entity_poly.type
_entity_poly.pdbx_seq_one_letter_code
_entity_poly.pdbx_strand_id
1 'polypeptide(L)'
;MLRGIGYLLSITLSLYALSAFSARVEFFSTPVGRLFGGLLALALAYLVSRLFYGAPMRWGAEEDSVSHAIALMLPLYAFSFAAMLYFGADRFMDMAKPGFAGEWRPSLVPYALLFWTLNGILTAFFYDAVPYELFSERGRIAGILGATAVFALNYNQPLIGGFWRPEDIVFFGAAFAYSYSAKGKPFALVFTYLLSELPLWWCLLHPLGAAAFAGYITARFLISAYFLFRHFT
;
A
#
# COMPACT_ATOMS: atom_id res chain seq x y z
N MET A 1 -20.92 -3.43 13.01
CA MET A 1 -19.94 -2.84 13.98
C MET A 1 -19.22 -3.86 14.85
N LEU A 2 -19.90 -4.75 15.60
CA LEU A 2 -19.21 -5.80 16.40
C LEU A 2 -18.28 -6.69 15.54
N ARG A 3 -18.73 -7.03 14.33
CA ARG A 3 -17.91 -7.73 13.34
C ARG A 3 -16.67 -6.94 12.91
N GLY A 4 -16.80 -5.63 12.66
CA GLY A 4 -15.67 -4.76 12.32
C GLY A 4 -14.65 -4.66 13.45
N ILE A 5 -15.10 -4.50 14.70
CA ILE A 5 -14.21 -4.50 15.88
C ILE A 5 -13.52 -5.86 16.03
N GLY A 6 -14.28 -6.97 15.92
CA GLY A 6 -13.73 -8.32 15.98
C GLY A 6 -12.69 -8.57 14.88
N TYR A 7 -12.95 -8.09 13.66
CA TYR A 7 -12.00 -8.14 12.54
C TYR A 7 -10.74 -7.35 12.85
N LEU A 8 -10.86 -6.09 13.27
CA LEU A 8 -9.74 -5.23 13.64
C LEU A 8 -8.85 -5.88 14.68
N LEU A 9 -9.44 -6.42 15.76
CA LEU A 9 -8.68 -7.10 16.81
C LEU A 9 -8.00 -8.37 16.28
N SER A 10 -8.74 -9.19 15.53
CA SER A 10 -8.24 -10.49 15.05
C SER A 10 -7.11 -10.33 14.03
N ILE A 11 -7.27 -9.42 13.06
CA ILE A 11 -6.23 -9.18 12.05
C ILE A 11 -4.99 -8.57 12.69
N THR A 12 -5.17 -7.60 13.58
CA THR A 12 -4.05 -6.92 14.26
C THR A 12 -3.26 -7.91 15.10
N LEU A 13 -3.93 -8.68 15.97
CA LEU A 13 -3.26 -9.67 16.80
C LEU A 13 -2.55 -10.75 15.98
N SER A 14 -3.20 -11.26 14.92
CA SER A 14 -2.63 -12.31 14.06
C SER A 14 -1.37 -11.83 13.35
N LEU A 15 -1.42 -10.64 12.74
CA LEU A 15 -0.28 -10.11 12.01
C LEU A 15 0.85 -9.73 12.98
N TYR A 16 0.53 -9.19 14.15
CA TYR A 16 1.53 -8.85 15.16
C TYR A 16 2.23 -10.10 15.69
N ALA A 17 1.49 -11.17 15.96
CA ALA A 17 2.05 -12.45 16.36
C ALA A 17 3.00 -13.01 15.28
N LEU A 18 2.57 -12.95 14.00
CA LEU A 18 3.41 -13.36 12.87
C LEU A 18 4.70 -12.54 12.80
N SER A 19 4.62 -11.23 12.99
CA SER A 19 5.78 -10.35 12.92
C SER A 19 6.74 -10.53 14.09
N ALA A 20 6.22 -10.65 15.31
CA ALA A 20 7.01 -10.95 16.49
C ALA A 20 7.72 -12.32 16.36
N PHE A 21 7.06 -13.31 15.75
CA PHE A 21 7.68 -14.58 15.40
C PHE A 21 8.76 -14.42 14.32
N SER A 22 8.44 -13.71 13.23
CA SER A 22 9.34 -13.50 12.10
C SER A 22 10.63 -12.77 12.52
N ALA A 23 10.54 -11.80 13.43
CA ALA A 23 11.69 -11.07 13.97
C ALA A 23 12.67 -11.97 14.76
N ARG A 24 12.23 -13.14 15.23
CA ARG A 24 13.06 -14.08 15.99
C ARG A 24 13.65 -15.20 15.13
N VAL A 25 13.28 -15.27 13.86
CA VAL A 25 13.67 -16.37 12.96
C VAL A 25 14.44 -15.78 11.78
N GLU A 26 15.75 -16.06 11.73
CA GLU A 26 16.68 -15.49 10.76
C GLU A 26 16.24 -15.67 9.31
N PHE A 27 15.56 -16.78 8.99
CA PHE A 27 14.98 -17.02 7.66
C PHE A 27 14.18 -15.83 7.12
N PHE A 28 13.35 -15.17 7.94
CA PHE A 28 12.52 -14.04 7.51
C PHE A 28 13.30 -12.75 7.22
N SER A 29 14.59 -12.70 7.56
CA SER A 29 15.47 -11.60 7.14
C SER A 29 15.87 -11.72 5.66
N THR A 30 15.89 -12.94 5.12
CA THR A 30 16.23 -13.24 3.72
C THR A 30 15.13 -12.80 2.74
N PRO A 31 15.44 -12.52 1.46
CA PRO A 31 14.41 -12.21 0.47
C PRO A 31 13.32 -13.29 0.36
N VAL A 32 13.71 -14.56 0.31
CA VAL A 32 12.76 -15.69 0.23
C VAL A 32 11.88 -15.73 1.47
N GLY A 33 12.45 -15.56 2.67
CA GLY A 33 11.68 -15.53 3.90
C GLY A 33 10.73 -14.35 4.00
N ARG A 34 11.09 -13.17 3.51
CA ARG A 34 10.19 -12.01 3.45
C ARG A 34 8.98 -12.26 2.55
N LEU A 35 9.19 -12.88 1.38
CA LEU A 35 8.09 -13.28 0.49
C LEU A 35 7.19 -14.33 1.16
N PHE A 36 7.79 -15.33 1.79
CA PHE A 36 7.04 -16.33 2.55
C PHE A 36 6.23 -15.70 3.69
N GLY A 37 6.81 -14.76 4.43
CA GLY A 37 6.12 -13.97 5.44
C GLY A 37 4.95 -13.17 4.89
N GLY A 38 5.13 -12.52 3.73
CA GLY A 38 4.05 -11.81 3.04
C GLY A 38 2.91 -12.72 2.59
N LEU A 39 3.22 -13.92 2.07
CA LEU A 39 2.23 -14.93 1.73
C LEU A 39 1.48 -15.44 2.97
N LEU A 40 2.19 -15.67 4.07
CA LEU A 40 1.58 -16.10 5.33
C LEU A 40 0.68 -15.00 5.91
N ALA A 41 1.10 -13.73 5.83
CA ALA A 41 0.28 -12.59 6.22
C ALA A 41 -1.01 -12.51 5.40
N LEU A 42 -0.94 -12.68 4.08
CA LEU A 42 -2.12 -12.74 3.21
C LEU A 42 -3.03 -13.92 3.53
N ALA A 43 -2.46 -15.10 3.80
CA ALA A 43 -3.24 -16.27 4.18
C ALA A 43 -3.98 -16.04 5.51
N LEU A 44 -3.30 -15.47 6.52
CA LEU A 44 -3.92 -15.11 7.79
C LEU A 44 -5.01 -14.04 7.62
N ALA A 45 -4.72 -12.98 6.87
CA ALA A 45 -5.69 -11.93 6.60
C ALA A 45 -6.92 -12.46 5.83
N TYR A 46 -6.70 -13.39 4.89
CA TYR A 46 -7.77 -14.09 4.20
C TYR A 46 -8.62 -14.92 5.16
N LEU A 47 -8.01 -15.75 6.01
CA LEU A 47 -8.73 -16.56 7.00
C LEU A 47 -9.55 -15.67 7.95
N VAL A 48 -8.96 -14.61 8.47
CA VAL A 48 -9.67 -13.64 9.33
C VAL A 48 -10.82 -12.99 8.56
N SER A 49 -10.60 -12.52 7.33
CA SER A 49 -11.65 -11.95 6.49
C SER A 49 -12.82 -12.92 6.26
N ARG A 50 -12.53 -14.20 5.99
CA ARG A 50 -13.55 -15.24 5.83
C ARG A 50 -14.40 -15.43 7.09
N LEU A 51 -13.82 -15.29 8.28
CA LEU A 51 -14.54 -15.41 9.55
C LEU A 51 -15.53 -14.25 9.79
N PHE A 52 -15.19 -13.02 9.40
CA PHE A 52 -15.98 -11.83 9.72
C PHE A 52 -16.86 -11.32 8.57
N TYR A 53 -16.36 -11.38 7.33
CA TYR A 53 -17.02 -10.82 6.14
C TYR A 53 -17.77 -11.88 5.32
N GLY A 54 -17.22 -13.10 5.20
CA GLY A 54 -17.93 -14.26 4.64
C GLY A 54 -18.20 -14.26 3.13
N ALA A 55 -18.08 -13.15 2.41
CA ALA A 55 -18.29 -13.07 0.96
C ALA A 55 -16.95 -13.02 0.17
N PRO A 56 -16.88 -13.59 -1.05
CA PRO A 56 -15.76 -13.32 -1.94
C PRO A 56 -15.79 -11.85 -2.34
N MET A 57 -14.65 -11.16 -2.19
CA MET A 57 -14.51 -9.76 -2.61
C MET A 57 -14.62 -9.68 -4.12
N ARG A 58 -15.17 -8.57 -4.64
CA ARG A 58 -15.27 -8.38 -6.08
C ARG A 58 -13.90 -8.00 -6.65
N TRP A 59 -13.32 -8.94 -7.39
CA TRP A 59 -12.09 -8.74 -8.14
C TRP A 59 -12.44 -7.92 -9.39
N GLY A 60 -12.03 -6.65 -9.43
CA GLY A 60 -12.21 -5.81 -10.61
C GLY A 60 -11.52 -4.46 -10.48
N ALA A 61 -10.98 -3.97 -11.59
CA ALA A 61 -10.55 -2.59 -11.77
C ALA A 61 -11.29 -2.02 -12.98
N GLU A 62 -11.80 -0.80 -12.84
CA GLU A 62 -12.34 0.00 -13.93
C GLU A 62 -11.42 1.22 -14.09
N GLU A 63 -11.25 1.71 -15.32
CA GLU A 63 -10.36 2.86 -15.60
C GLU A 63 -10.67 4.04 -14.68
N ASP A 64 -11.96 4.38 -14.54
CA ASP A 64 -12.44 5.48 -13.69
C ASP A 64 -12.13 5.26 -12.19
N SER A 65 -11.99 4.01 -11.74
CA SER A 65 -11.58 3.71 -10.36
C SER A 65 -10.08 3.94 -10.16
N VAL A 66 -9.28 3.57 -11.17
CA VAL A 66 -7.83 3.79 -11.16
C VAL A 66 -7.53 5.28 -11.25
N SER A 67 -8.19 6.01 -12.15
CA SER A 67 -8.01 7.46 -12.28
C SER A 67 -8.38 8.19 -11.00
N HIS A 68 -9.48 7.81 -10.36
CA HIS A 68 -9.92 8.41 -9.09
C HIS A 68 -8.92 8.15 -7.96
N ALA A 69 -8.42 6.92 -7.82
CA ALA A 69 -7.41 6.60 -6.82
C ALA A 69 -6.11 7.37 -7.08
N ILE A 70 -5.64 7.46 -8.33
CA ILE A 70 -4.43 8.20 -8.69
C ILE A 70 -4.61 9.72 -8.47
N ALA A 71 -5.78 10.29 -8.76
CA ALA A 71 -6.07 11.70 -8.54
C ALA A 71 -5.93 12.09 -7.05
N LEU A 72 -6.40 11.23 -6.15
CA LEU A 72 -6.29 11.44 -4.70
C LEU A 72 -4.84 11.41 -4.18
N MET A 73 -3.95 10.76 -4.93
CA MET A 73 -2.52 10.70 -4.61
C MET A 73 -1.74 11.94 -5.04
N LEU A 74 -2.38 12.90 -5.73
CA LEU A 74 -1.70 14.13 -6.18
C LEU A 74 -0.89 14.82 -5.07
N PRO A 75 -1.39 15.01 -3.83
CA PRO A 75 -0.59 15.68 -2.81
C PRO A 75 0.68 14.90 -2.43
N LEU A 76 0.61 13.56 -2.36
CA LEU A 76 1.79 12.71 -2.12
C LEU A 76 2.80 12.80 -3.28
N TYR A 77 2.30 12.77 -4.50
CA TYR A 77 3.14 12.85 -5.69
C TYR A 77 3.75 14.23 -5.87
N ALA A 78 3.02 15.30 -5.53
CA ALA A 78 3.53 16.66 -5.50
C ALA A 78 4.64 16.82 -4.46
N PHE A 79 4.44 16.26 -3.25
CA PHE A 79 5.48 16.24 -2.22
C PHE A 79 6.75 15.55 -2.71
N SER A 80 6.59 14.38 -3.34
CA SER A 80 7.73 13.64 -3.89
C SER A 80 8.42 14.35 -5.06
N PHE A 81 7.65 15.00 -5.94
CA PHE A 81 8.17 15.78 -7.05
C PHE A 81 8.96 16.99 -6.54
N ALA A 82 8.42 17.72 -5.56
CA ALA A 82 9.11 18.83 -4.91
C ALA A 82 10.39 18.36 -4.19
N ALA A 83 10.33 17.23 -3.48
CA ALA A 83 11.51 16.64 -2.83
C ALA A 83 12.59 16.26 -3.86
N MET A 84 12.21 15.68 -5.00
CA MET A 84 13.14 15.38 -6.08
C MET A 84 13.79 16.65 -6.65
N LEU A 85 13.02 17.71 -6.90
CA LEU A 85 13.57 18.99 -7.37
C LEU A 85 14.51 19.63 -6.35
N TYR A 86 14.22 19.48 -5.05
CA TYR A 86 15.02 20.05 -3.97
C TYR A 86 16.33 19.28 -3.74
N PHE A 87 16.27 17.95 -3.65
CA PHE A 87 17.43 17.11 -3.36
C PHE A 87 18.28 16.76 -4.59
N GLY A 88 17.70 16.87 -5.80
CA GLY A 88 18.27 16.37 -7.03
C GLY A 88 17.89 14.92 -7.30
N ALA A 89 17.88 14.54 -8.58
CA ALA A 89 17.40 13.23 -9.03
C ALA A 89 18.22 12.06 -8.46
N ASP A 90 19.55 12.16 -8.47
CA ASP A 90 20.45 11.11 -7.96
C ASP A 90 20.21 10.85 -6.47
N ARG A 91 20.24 11.91 -5.66
CA ARG A 91 20.03 11.81 -4.22
C ARG A 91 18.63 11.31 -3.89
N PHE A 92 17.61 11.77 -4.60
CA PHE A 92 16.23 11.33 -4.37
C PHE A 92 16.05 9.84 -4.75
N MET A 93 16.71 9.39 -5.82
CA MET A 93 16.74 7.98 -6.18
C MET A 93 17.45 7.15 -5.11
N ASP A 94 18.58 7.61 -4.56
CA ASP A 94 19.26 6.92 -3.47
C ASP A 94 18.39 6.81 -2.20
N MET A 95 17.62 7.86 -1.89
CA MET A 95 16.65 7.85 -0.78
C MET A 95 15.50 6.85 -1.00
N ALA A 96 15.17 6.53 -2.24
CA ALA A 96 14.14 5.55 -2.58
C ALA A 96 14.63 4.10 -2.47
N LYS A 97 15.93 3.85 -2.29
CA LYS A 97 16.51 2.51 -2.21
C LYS A 97 15.89 1.70 -1.06
N PRO A 98 15.38 0.47 -1.32
CA PRO A 98 14.84 -0.35 -0.25
C PRO A 98 15.96 -0.81 0.69
N GLY A 99 15.68 -0.80 2.00
CA GLY A 99 16.70 -1.14 3.02
C GLY A 99 17.23 -2.58 2.96
N PHE A 100 16.59 -3.47 2.21
CA PHE A 100 17.09 -4.84 1.98
C PHE A 100 18.03 -4.96 0.76
N ALA A 101 18.09 -3.95 -0.12
CA ALA A 101 18.96 -3.97 -1.28
C ALA A 101 20.32 -3.39 -0.90
N GLY A 102 21.38 -4.20 -0.98
CA GLY A 102 22.76 -3.73 -0.86
C GLY A 102 23.21 -3.03 -2.15
N GLU A 103 23.32 -3.80 -3.22
CA GLU A 103 23.60 -3.31 -4.58
C GLU A 103 22.48 -3.74 -5.51
N TRP A 104 22.31 -3.03 -6.62
CA TRP A 104 21.34 -3.43 -7.62
C TRP A 104 21.75 -4.74 -8.31
N ARG A 105 20.79 -5.65 -8.48
CA ARG A 105 20.95 -6.91 -9.21
C ARG A 105 19.68 -7.20 -10.01
N PRO A 106 19.76 -7.87 -11.18
CA PRO A 106 18.58 -8.17 -12.00
C PRO A 106 17.49 -8.96 -11.26
N SER A 107 17.88 -9.83 -10.32
CA SER A 107 16.94 -10.61 -9.49
C SER A 107 16.04 -9.74 -8.60
N LEU A 108 16.40 -8.48 -8.35
CA LEU A 108 15.57 -7.55 -7.58
C LEU A 108 14.27 -7.21 -8.32
N VAL A 109 14.25 -7.21 -9.65
CA VAL A 109 13.06 -6.86 -10.43
C VAL A 109 11.89 -7.81 -10.16
N PRO A 110 12.00 -9.14 -10.40
CA PRO A 110 10.89 -10.06 -10.13
C PRO A 110 10.59 -10.16 -8.63
N TYR A 111 11.62 -10.07 -7.77
CA TYR A 111 11.44 -10.06 -6.32
C TYR A 111 10.58 -8.86 -5.86
N ALA A 112 10.93 -7.66 -6.31
CA ALA A 112 10.27 -6.41 -5.98
C ALA A 112 8.80 -6.45 -6.42
N LEU A 113 8.56 -6.78 -7.68
CA LEU A 113 7.20 -6.87 -8.22
C LEU A 113 6.33 -7.81 -7.39
N LEU A 114 6.84 -8.99 -7.04
CA LEU A 114 6.11 -9.93 -6.20
C LEU A 114 5.90 -9.37 -4.79
N PHE A 115 6.97 -8.91 -4.13
CA PHE A 115 6.93 -8.41 -2.76
C PHE A 115 5.92 -7.27 -2.60
N TRP A 116 6.00 -6.23 -3.44
CA TRP A 116 5.07 -5.09 -3.36
C TRP A 116 3.68 -5.43 -3.87
N THR A 117 3.51 -6.40 -4.77
CA THR A 117 2.16 -6.86 -5.15
C THR A 117 1.47 -7.56 -3.99
N LEU A 118 2.17 -8.40 -3.24
CA LEU A 118 1.61 -9.04 -2.04
C LEU A 118 1.21 -8.00 -0.98
N ASN A 119 2.06 -7.00 -0.75
CA ASN A 119 1.74 -5.89 0.16
C ASN A 119 0.58 -5.03 -0.35
N GLY A 120 0.52 -4.75 -1.65
CA GLY A 120 -0.57 -4.00 -2.26
C GLY A 120 -1.91 -4.72 -2.14
N ILE A 121 -1.94 -6.04 -2.32
CA ILE A 121 -3.13 -6.86 -2.07
C ILE A 121 -3.50 -6.80 -0.58
N LEU A 122 -2.51 -6.92 0.31
CA LEU A 122 -2.74 -6.86 1.76
C LEU A 122 -3.42 -5.53 2.16
N THR A 123 -2.86 -4.42 1.70
CA THR A 123 -3.40 -3.08 1.90
C THR A 123 -4.80 -2.94 1.32
N ALA A 124 -4.94 -3.08 0.01
CA ALA A 124 -6.18 -2.77 -0.70
C ALA A 124 -7.38 -3.64 -0.27
N PHE A 125 -7.15 -4.94 -0.07
CA PHE A 125 -8.23 -5.86 0.26
C PHE A 125 -8.46 -5.91 1.76
N PHE A 126 -7.42 -6.15 2.55
CA PHE A 126 -7.59 -6.50 3.96
C PHE A 126 -7.49 -5.32 4.91
N TYR A 127 -6.84 -4.22 4.52
CA TYR A 127 -6.79 -3.00 5.33
C TYR A 127 -7.78 -1.94 4.89
N ASP A 128 -8.20 -1.94 3.62
CA ASP A 128 -9.19 -0.99 3.11
C ASP A 128 -10.56 -1.61 2.87
N ALA A 129 -10.68 -2.47 1.86
CA ALA A 129 -11.98 -2.90 1.38
C ALA A 129 -12.78 -3.73 2.41
N VAL A 130 -12.20 -4.79 3.01
CA VAL A 130 -12.88 -5.60 4.03
C VAL A 130 -13.35 -4.73 5.22
N PRO A 131 -12.46 -3.98 5.90
CA PRO A 131 -12.89 -3.19 7.03
C PRO A 131 -13.87 -2.09 6.63
N TYR A 132 -13.72 -1.46 5.45
CA TYR A 132 -14.74 -0.52 4.98
C TYR A 132 -16.13 -1.16 4.96
N GLU A 133 -16.29 -2.34 4.36
CA GLU A 133 -17.59 -3.03 4.31
C GLU A 133 -18.12 -3.41 5.70
N LEU A 134 -17.24 -3.79 6.63
CA LEU A 134 -17.62 -4.19 7.98
C LEU A 134 -18.03 -3.00 8.89
N PHE A 135 -17.47 -1.81 8.63
CA PHE A 135 -17.75 -0.60 9.39
C PHE A 135 -18.79 0.32 8.73
N SER A 136 -19.00 0.22 7.41
CA SER A 136 -19.92 1.07 6.64
C SER A 136 -21.40 0.82 6.93
N GLU A 137 -21.74 -0.24 7.67
CA GLU A 137 -23.09 -0.47 8.22
C GLU A 137 -23.64 0.74 8.98
N ARG A 138 -22.76 1.57 9.56
CA ARG A 138 -23.12 2.81 10.27
C ARG A 138 -22.95 4.08 9.42
N GLY A 139 -22.75 3.92 8.13
CA GLY A 139 -22.55 5.00 7.17
C GLY A 139 -21.12 5.09 6.63
N ARG A 140 -20.98 5.83 5.53
CA ARG A 140 -19.74 5.97 4.76
C ARG A 140 -18.55 6.43 5.60
N ILE A 141 -18.75 7.42 6.49
CA ILE A 141 -17.70 7.96 7.35
C ILE A 141 -17.16 6.89 8.30
N ALA A 142 -18.05 6.09 8.91
CA ALA A 142 -17.64 4.99 9.78
C ALA A 142 -16.82 3.93 9.03
N GLY A 143 -17.22 3.61 7.78
CA GLY A 143 -16.45 2.75 6.88
C GLY A 143 -15.02 3.26 6.64
N ILE A 144 -14.90 4.54 6.26
CA ILE A 144 -13.59 5.17 5.98
C ILE A 144 -12.71 5.19 7.24
N LEU A 145 -13.26 5.63 8.37
CA LEU A 145 -12.51 5.70 9.63
C LEU A 145 -12.09 4.31 10.12
N GLY A 146 -12.98 3.31 9.98
CA GLY A 146 -12.69 1.92 10.36
C GLY A 146 -11.56 1.31 9.53
N ALA A 147 -11.62 1.47 8.20
CA ALA A 147 -10.55 1.06 7.30
C ALA A 147 -9.22 1.77 7.61
N THR A 148 -9.27 3.10 7.75
CA THR A 148 -8.09 3.90 8.10
C THR A 148 -7.48 3.45 9.42
N ALA A 149 -8.30 3.11 10.43
CA ALA A 149 -7.82 2.62 11.73
C ALA A 149 -7.16 1.24 11.61
N VAL A 150 -7.75 0.32 10.83
CA VAL A 150 -7.13 -0.99 10.56
C VAL A 150 -5.80 -0.82 9.84
N PHE A 151 -5.76 0.01 8.79
CA PHE A 151 -4.53 0.33 8.08
C PHE A 151 -3.49 0.91 9.04
N ALA A 152 -3.82 1.97 9.78
CA ALA A 152 -2.93 2.63 10.72
C ALA A 152 -2.30 1.65 11.73
N LEU A 153 -3.11 0.78 12.35
CA LEU A 153 -2.61 -0.14 13.37
C LEU A 153 -1.72 -1.26 12.82
N ASN A 154 -1.88 -1.61 11.54
CA ASN A 154 -1.18 -2.73 10.92
C ASN A 154 -0.05 -2.31 9.98
N TYR A 155 -0.14 -1.12 9.40
CA TYR A 155 0.86 -0.56 8.53
C TYR A 155 2.17 -0.35 9.31
N ASN A 156 3.23 -1.03 8.89
CA ASN A 156 4.53 -1.09 9.58
C ASN A 156 4.50 -1.57 11.05
N GLN A 157 3.37 -2.11 11.53
CA GLN A 157 3.15 -2.64 12.88
C GLN A 157 3.92 -1.86 13.96
N PRO A 158 3.53 -0.60 14.17
CA PRO A 158 4.37 0.38 14.85
C PRO A 158 4.63 0.04 16.32
N LEU A 159 3.84 -0.82 16.96
CA LEU A 159 4.12 -1.26 18.33
C LEU A 159 5.24 -2.33 18.40
N ILE A 160 5.64 -2.91 17.26
CA ILE A 160 6.79 -3.81 17.15
C ILE A 160 7.99 -3.04 16.61
N GLY A 161 7.82 -2.35 15.47
CA GLY A 161 8.90 -1.67 14.76
C GLY A 161 9.12 -0.21 15.15
N GLY A 162 8.22 0.39 15.93
CA GLY A 162 8.34 1.75 16.44
C GLY A 162 8.05 2.88 15.44
N PHE A 163 7.65 2.58 14.20
CA PHE A 163 7.64 3.58 13.13
C PHE A 163 6.24 3.85 12.57
N TRP A 164 5.72 5.03 12.89
CA TRP A 164 4.54 5.60 12.23
C TRP A 164 4.98 6.51 11.09
N ARG A 165 4.39 6.35 9.90
CA ARG A 165 4.54 7.27 8.77
C ARG A 165 3.20 7.95 8.49
N PRO A 166 2.98 9.18 9.00
CA PRO A 166 1.71 9.87 8.84
C PRO A 166 1.27 10.01 7.39
N GLU A 167 2.21 10.23 6.46
CA GLU A 167 1.94 10.30 5.03
C GLU A 167 1.27 9.01 4.52
N ASP A 168 1.80 7.85 4.87
CA ASP A 168 1.27 6.57 4.42
C ASP A 168 -0.12 6.30 5.01
N ILE A 169 -0.37 6.69 6.26
CA ILE A 169 -1.70 6.58 6.89
C ILE A 169 -2.73 7.45 6.17
N VAL A 170 -2.33 8.68 5.81
CA VAL A 170 -3.22 9.63 5.12
C VAL A 170 -3.55 9.12 3.71
N PHE A 171 -2.55 8.67 2.96
CA PHE A 171 -2.75 8.32 1.55
C PHE A 171 -3.18 6.87 1.34
N PHE A 172 -2.49 5.90 1.95
CA PHE A 172 -2.82 4.48 1.81
C PHE A 172 -3.87 3.99 2.80
N GLY A 173 -4.17 4.75 3.86
CA GLY A 173 -5.31 4.48 4.73
C GLY A 173 -6.53 5.31 4.32
N ALA A 174 -6.49 6.63 4.58
CA ALA A 174 -7.68 7.47 4.42
C ALA A 174 -8.08 7.70 2.95
N ALA A 175 -7.14 8.05 2.07
CA ALA A 175 -7.46 8.33 0.67
C ALA A 175 -7.86 7.05 -0.09
N PHE A 176 -7.24 5.91 0.21
CA PHE A 176 -7.61 4.60 -0.34
C PHE A 176 -8.99 4.16 0.14
N ALA A 177 -9.27 4.22 1.44
CA ALA A 177 -10.60 3.94 1.98
C ALA A 177 -11.66 4.86 1.38
N TYR A 178 -11.35 6.15 1.18
CA TYR A 178 -12.24 7.08 0.49
C TYR A 178 -12.46 6.68 -0.98
N SER A 179 -11.39 6.34 -1.72
CA SER A 179 -11.50 5.91 -3.11
C SER A 179 -12.34 4.65 -3.25
N TYR A 180 -12.11 3.67 -2.38
CA TYR A 180 -12.92 2.46 -2.30
C TYR A 180 -14.38 2.78 -1.98
N SER A 181 -14.65 3.68 -1.03
CA SER A 181 -16.03 4.09 -0.72
C SER A 181 -16.78 4.69 -1.91
N ALA A 182 -16.07 5.33 -2.83
CA ALA A 182 -16.64 5.99 -4.00
C ALA A 182 -16.80 5.03 -5.19
N LYS A 183 -15.87 4.08 -5.36
CA LYS A 183 -15.75 3.28 -6.59
C LYS A 183 -15.93 1.77 -6.37
N GLY A 184 -15.69 1.27 -5.17
CA GLY A 184 -15.88 -0.15 -4.80
C GLY A 184 -14.93 -1.12 -5.50
N LYS A 185 -13.77 -0.65 -5.99
CA LYS A 185 -12.80 -1.46 -6.75
C LYS A 185 -11.46 -1.57 -6.02
N PRO A 186 -11.18 -2.68 -5.32
CA PRO A 186 -9.96 -2.82 -4.53
C PRO A 186 -8.71 -2.96 -5.43
N PHE A 187 -8.83 -3.53 -6.63
CA PHE A 187 -7.69 -3.62 -7.54
C PHE A 187 -7.16 -2.28 -8.00
N ALA A 188 -8.03 -1.28 -8.14
CA ALA A 188 -7.58 0.07 -8.47
C ALA A 188 -6.59 0.57 -7.41
N LEU A 189 -6.84 0.27 -6.13
CA LEU A 189 -5.93 0.59 -5.03
C LEU A 189 -4.61 -0.18 -5.12
N VAL A 190 -4.63 -1.46 -5.53
CA VAL A 190 -3.39 -2.24 -5.75
C VAL A 190 -2.53 -1.57 -6.83
N PHE A 191 -3.12 -1.17 -7.96
CA PHE A 191 -2.38 -0.46 -9.01
C PHE A 191 -1.83 0.87 -8.51
N THR A 192 -2.64 1.67 -7.82
CA THR A 192 -2.19 2.95 -7.25
C THR A 192 -1.11 2.76 -6.20
N TYR A 193 -1.18 1.71 -5.39
CA TYR A 193 -0.15 1.33 -4.41
C TYR A 193 1.17 1.04 -5.11
N LEU A 194 1.17 0.15 -6.11
CA LEU A 194 2.37 -0.18 -6.89
C LEU A 194 2.94 1.06 -7.60
N LEU A 195 2.07 1.94 -8.12
CA LEU A 195 2.50 3.19 -8.71
C LEU A 195 3.09 4.17 -7.69
N SER A 196 2.77 4.03 -6.40
CA SER A 196 3.26 4.94 -5.34
C SER A 196 4.55 4.47 -4.67
N GLU A 197 4.81 3.17 -4.68
CA GLU A 197 5.93 2.52 -3.98
C GLU A 197 7.30 2.88 -4.59
N LEU A 198 7.90 3.97 -4.10
CA LEU A 198 9.21 4.45 -4.54
C LEU A 198 10.30 3.34 -4.57
N PRO A 199 10.41 2.45 -3.58
CA PRO A 199 11.45 1.43 -3.61
C PRO A 199 11.22 0.31 -4.63
N LEU A 200 9.97 0.06 -5.03
CA LEU A 200 9.66 -0.78 -6.19
C LEU A 200 10.26 -0.16 -7.45
N TRP A 201 9.98 1.13 -7.69
CA TRP A 201 10.46 1.82 -8.87
C TRP A 201 11.97 2.02 -8.87
N TRP A 202 12.61 2.11 -7.71
CA TRP A 202 14.07 2.04 -7.61
C TRP A 202 14.58 0.71 -8.17
N CYS A 203 13.99 -0.42 -7.78
CA CYS A 203 14.40 -1.73 -8.28
C CYS A 203 14.24 -1.87 -9.80
N LEU A 204 13.20 -1.25 -10.37
CA LEU A 204 12.89 -1.30 -11.80
C LEU A 204 13.77 -0.37 -12.63
N LEU A 205 13.98 0.87 -12.16
CA LEU A 205 14.56 1.95 -12.97
C LEU A 205 16.04 2.20 -12.67
N HIS A 206 16.61 1.63 -11.61
CA HIS A 206 18.01 1.89 -11.25
C HIS A 206 19.01 1.66 -12.40
N PRO A 207 18.90 0.60 -13.24
CA PRO A 207 19.80 0.42 -14.39
C PRO A 207 19.72 1.52 -15.45
N LEU A 208 18.59 2.25 -15.49
CA LEU A 208 18.34 3.32 -16.44
C LEU A 208 18.78 4.69 -15.89
N GLY A 209 19.27 4.73 -14.65
CA GLY A 209 19.82 5.92 -14.00
C GLY A 209 18.78 6.92 -13.50
N ALA A 210 19.28 7.96 -12.83
CA ALA A 210 18.46 8.97 -12.16
C ALA A 210 17.53 9.74 -13.12
N ALA A 211 17.91 9.90 -14.40
CA ALA A 211 17.06 10.55 -15.39
C ALA A 211 15.75 9.77 -15.64
N ALA A 212 15.82 8.44 -15.76
CA ALA A 212 14.63 7.61 -15.92
C ALA A 212 13.76 7.62 -14.65
N PHE A 213 14.40 7.56 -13.47
CA PHE A 213 13.69 7.68 -12.20
C PHE A 213 12.97 9.04 -12.08
N ALA A 214 13.64 10.14 -12.42
CA ALA A 214 13.05 11.47 -12.42
C ALA A 214 11.89 11.61 -13.44
N GLY A 215 12.04 11.00 -14.62
CA GLY A 215 10.97 10.91 -15.61
C GLY A 215 9.73 10.22 -15.04
N TYR A 216 9.91 9.12 -14.31
CA TYR A 216 8.81 8.44 -13.62
C TYR A 216 8.15 9.29 -12.52
N ILE A 217 8.94 9.97 -11.66
CA ILE A 217 8.40 10.87 -10.63
C ILE A 217 7.61 12.03 -11.24
N THR A 218 8.11 12.58 -12.35
CA THR A 218 7.43 13.66 -13.09
C THR A 218 6.14 13.14 -13.72
N ALA A 219 6.19 11.99 -14.38
CA ALA A 219 5.04 11.39 -15.05
C ALA A 219 3.90 11.09 -14.07
N ARG A 220 4.17 10.47 -12.92
CA ARG A 220 3.12 10.18 -11.93
C ARG A 220 2.48 11.45 -11.36
N PHE A 221 3.26 12.51 -11.15
CA PHE A 221 2.72 13.81 -10.73
C PHE A 221 1.79 14.39 -11.80
N LEU A 222 2.25 14.48 -13.05
CA LEU A 222 1.45 15.02 -14.16
C LEU A 222 0.18 14.20 -14.42
N ILE A 223 0.27 12.87 -14.39
CA ILE A 223 -0.88 11.97 -14.56
C ILE A 223 -1.90 12.17 -13.44
N SER A 224 -1.46 12.29 -12.18
CA SER A 224 -2.37 12.56 -11.06
C SER A 224 -3.04 13.92 -11.16
N ALA A 225 -2.31 14.94 -11.62
CA ALA A 225 -2.88 16.26 -11.86
C ALA A 225 -3.93 16.21 -12.97
N TYR A 226 -3.60 15.55 -14.09
CA TYR A 226 -4.53 15.36 -15.21
C TYR A 226 -5.82 14.66 -14.77
N PHE A 227 -5.74 13.56 -14.01
CA PHE A 227 -6.93 12.88 -13.53
C PHE A 227 -7.72 13.72 -12.52
N LEU A 228 -7.06 14.48 -11.67
CA LEU A 228 -7.76 15.39 -10.77
C LEU A 228 -8.57 16.44 -11.55
N PHE A 229 -7.96 17.10 -12.55
CA PHE A 229 -8.67 18.08 -13.38
C PHE A 229 -9.80 17.46 -14.20
N ARG A 230 -9.60 16.25 -14.74
CA ARG A 230 -10.64 15.49 -15.47
C ARG A 230 -11.88 15.21 -14.60
N HIS A 231 -11.73 15.08 -13.29
CA HIS A 231 -12.85 14.88 -12.38
C HIS A 231 -13.60 16.19 -12.01
N PHE A 232 -13.07 17.36 -12.38
CA PHE A 232 -13.70 18.67 -12.17
C PHE A 232 -14.37 19.25 -13.42
N THR A 233 -14.09 18.71 -14.60
CA THR A 233 -14.66 19.10 -15.90
C THR A 233 -15.77 18.15 -16.34
#